data_AF-A0A8T4JWS0-F1
#
_entry.id   AF-A0A8T4JWS0-F1
#
_cell.length_a   1.000
_cell.length_b   1.000
_cell.length_c   1.000
_cell.angle_alpha   90.00
_cell.angle_beta   90.00
_cell.angle_gamma   90.00
#
_symmetry.space_group_name_H-M   'P 1'
#
loop_
_entity.id
_entity.type
_entity.pdbx_description
1 polymer ?
#
loop_
_entity_poly.entity_id
_entity_poly.type
_entity_poly.pdbx_seq_one_letter_code
_entity_poly.pdbx_strand_id
1 'polypeptide(L)' 'MKKITLFLIIMSTVVFTAACTKHCSIEGCENEIYKEGLCKKHYYINQGADAVEDVVNGIMDIIK' A
#
# COMPACT_ATOMS: atom_id res chain seq x y z
N MET A 1 -23.42 -31.66 20.30
CA MET A 1 -23.87 -31.53 18.89
C MET A 1 -24.17 -30.08 18.54
N LYS A 2 -25.32 -29.49 18.93
CA LYS A 2 -25.70 -28.10 18.54
C LYS A 2 -24.72 -26.99 18.96
N LYS A 3 -24.12 -27.06 20.15
CA LYS A 3 -23.14 -26.06 20.64
C LYS A 3 -21.84 -26.05 19.82
N ILE A 4 -21.42 -27.23 19.35
CA ILE A 4 -20.22 -27.39 18.50
C ILE A 4 -20.51 -26.84 17.11
N THR A 5 -21.68 -27.15 16.55
CA THR A 5 -22.14 -26.58 15.28
C THR A 5 -22.21 -25.06 15.32
N LEU A 6 -22.72 -24.48 16.42
CA LEU A 6 -22.77 -23.03 16.60
C LEU A 6 -21.37 -22.41 16.64
N PHE A 7 -20.43 -23.04 17.35
CA PHE A 7 -19.05 -22.57 17.45
C PHE A 7 -18.33 -22.60 16.09
N LEU A 8 -18.55 -23.63 15.29
CA LEU A 8 -17.97 -23.76 13.94
C LEU A 8 -18.52 -22.69 12.99
N ILE A 9 -19.81 -22.37 13.06
CA ILE A 9 -20.41 -21.30 12.25
C ILE A 9 -19.80 -19.95 12.62
N ILE A 10 -19.68 -19.64 13.92
CA ILE A 10 -19.09 -18.38 14.40
C ILE A 10 -17.63 -18.26 13.96
N MET A 11 -16.83 -19.31 14.12
CA MET A 11 -15.43 -19.32 13.67
C MET A 11 -15.32 -19.14 12.15
N SER A 12 -16.19 -19.82 11.39
CA SER A 12 -16.19 -19.69 9.93
C SER A 12 -16.56 -18.28 9.49
N THR A 13 -17.51 -17.62 10.16
CA THR A 13 -17.90 -16.23 9.83
C THR A 13 -16.81 -15.20 10.15
N VAL A 14 -16.02 -15.41 11.20
CA VAL A 14 -14.96 -14.46 11.60
C VAL A 14 -13.82 -14.45 10.58
N VAL A 15 -13.46 -15.62 10.02
CA VAL A 15 -12.39 -15.76 9.01
C VAL A 15 -12.69 -14.95 7.73
N PHE A 16 -13.95 -14.81 7.34
CA PHE A 16 -14.33 -14.05 6.13
C PHE A 16 -14.25 -12.52 6.32
N THR A 17 -14.30 -12.03 7.55
CA THR A 17 -14.34 -10.57 7.81
C THR A 17 -12.98 -9.91 7.99
N ALA A 18 -11.91 -10.70 8.13
CA ALA A 18 -10.54 -10.19 8.15
C ALA A 18 -10.04 -9.93 6.71
N ALA A 19 -10.68 -8.98 6.01
CA ALA A 19 -10.16 -8.50 4.74
C ALA A 19 -8.82 -7.81 4.99
N CYS A 20 -7.74 -8.32 4.40
CA CYS A 20 -6.41 -7.74 4.51
C CYS A 20 -6.37 -6.35 3.86
N THR A 21 -6.58 -5.30 4.65
CA THR A 21 -6.25 -3.94 4.22
C THR A 21 -4.73 -3.83 4.07
N LYS A 22 -4.28 -3.63 2.83
CA LYS A 22 -2.86 -3.42 2.54
C LYS A 22 -2.52 -1.93 2.73
N HIS A 23 -1.39 -1.68 3.39
CA HIS A 23 -0.89 -0.34 3.66
C HIS A 23 0.14 0.08 2.61
N CYS A 24 0.33 1.40 2.47
CA CYS A 24 1.32 1.99 1.58
C CYS A 24 2.72 1.41 1.80
N SER A 25 3.47 1.20 0.72
CA SER A 25 4.83 0.67 0.76
C SER A 25 5.88 1.66 1.27
N ILE A 26 5.55 2.96 1.34
CA ILE A 26 6.44 3.98 1.88
C ILE A 26 6.54 3.80 3.40
N GLU A 27 7.78 3.67 3.89
CA GLU A 27 8.07 3.53 5.31
C GLU A 27 7.42 4.66 6.14
N GLY A 28 6.76 4.29 7.23
CA GLY A 28 6.04 5.24 8.09
C GLY A 28 4.70 5.74 7.54
N CYS A 29 4.21 5.22 6.41
CA CYS A 29 2.90 5.58 5.86
C CYS A 29 1.84 4.50 6.13
N GLU A 30 0.91 4.80 7.04
CA GLU A 30 -0.20 3.89 7.40
C GLU A 30 -1.46 4.08 6.53
N ASN A 31 -1.36 4.83 5.44
CA ASN A 31 -2.49 5.02 4.53
C ASN A 31 -2.75 3.76 3.70
N GLU A 32 -4.01 3.52 3.37
CA GLU A 32 -4.39 2.42 2.47
C GLU A 32 -3.81 2.60 1.06
N ILE A 33 -3.50 1.47 0.42
CA ILE A 33 -3.03 1.45 -0.97
C ILE A 33 -4.13 1.95 -1.90
N TYR A 34 -3.77 2.89 -2.78
CA TYR A 34 -4.59 3.33 -3.91
C TYR A 34 -4.22 2.58 -5.20
N LYS A 35 -2.94 2.62 -5.59
CA LYS A 35 -2.42 1.96 -6.81
C LYS A 35 -0.92 1.68 -6.68
N GLU A 36 -0.43 0.61 -7.29
CA GLU A 36 1.00 0.28 -7.36
C GLU A 36 1.72 0.18 -6.00
N GLY A 37 1.00 -0.27 -4.97
CA GLY A 37 1.56 -0.35 -3.62
C GLY A 37 1.58 0.98 -2.86
N LEU A 38 1.14 2.07 -3.47
CA LEU A 38 1.22 3.43 -2.93
C LEU A 38 -0.15 3.95 -2.54
N CYS A 39 -0.20 4.75 -1.47
CA CYS A 39 -1.39 5.55 -1.16
C CYS A 39 -1.58 6.65 -2.20
N LYS A 40 -2.78 7.24 -2.24
CA LYS A 40 -3.14 8.25 -3.25
C LYS A 40 -2.13 9.41 -3.31
N LYS A 41 -1.68 9.89 -2.15
CA LYS A 41 -0.65 10.94 -2.05
C LYS A 41 0.68 10.49 -2.67
N HIS A 42 1.21 9.34 -2.25
CA HIS A 42 2.50 8.86 -2.74
C HIS A 42 2.47 8.41 -4.19
N TYR A 43 1.32 7.97 -4.71
CA TYR A 43 1.15 7.68 -6.14
C TYR A 43 1.39 8.92 -7.02
N TYR A 44 0.84 10.08 -6.65
CA TYR A 44 1.04 11.31 -7.43
C TYR A 44 2.40 11.97 -7.19
N ILE A 45 2.97 11.84 -5.98
CA ILE A 45 4.29 12.39 -5.68
C ILE A 45 5.41 11.55 -6.30
N ASN A 46 5.34 10.21 -6.24
CA ASN A 46 6.37 9.37 -6.86
C ASN A 46 6.50 9.62 -8.36
N GLN A 47 5.39 9.83 -9.07
CA GLN A 47 5.43 10.21 -10.49
C GLN A 47 6.16 11.53 -10.75
N GLY A 48 6.29 12.40 -9.75
CA GLY A 48 7.05 13.64 -9.85
C GLY A 48 8.54 13.49 -9.51
N ALA A 49 8.93 12.47 -8.73
CA ALA A 49 10.32 12.23 -8.36
C ALA A 49 11.16 11.85 -9.59
N ASP A 50 10.60 11.04 -10.50
CA ASP A 50 11.26 10.64 -11.74
C ASP A 50 11.62 11.85 -12.62
N ALA A 51 10.76 12.87 -12.66
CA ALA A 51 11.03 14.11 -13.40
C ALA A 51 12.15 14.95 -12.77
N VAL A 52 12.33 14.89 -11.45
CA VAL A 52 13.42 15.59 -10.75
C VAL A 52 14.75 14.88 -10.99
N GLU A 53 14.76 13.56 -11.02
CA GLU A 53 15.97 12.77 -11.26
C GLU A 53 16.57 13.02 -12.65
N ASP A 54 15.73 13.07 -13.69
CA ASP A 54 16.18 13.40 -15.06
C ASP A 54 16.82 14.79 -15.13
N VAL A 55 16.22 15.77 -14.45
CA VAL A 55 16.76 17.14 -14.39
C VAL A 55 18.09 17.17 -13.62
N VAL A 56 18.16 16.50 -12.47
CA VAL A 56 19.38 16.46 -11.65
C VAL A 56 20.52 15.80 -12.43
N ASN A 57 20.26 14.68 -13.11
CA ASN A 57 21.25 14.00 -13.92
C ASN A 57 21.74 14.87 -15.09
N GLY A 58 20.81 15.57 -15.78
CA GLY A 58 21.18 16.51 -16.83
C GLY A 58 22.05 17.68 -16.33
N ILE A 59 21.75 18.22 -15.14
CA ILE A 59 22.58 19.27 -14.52
C ILE A 59 23.96 18.71 -14.15
N MET A 60 24.03 17.50 -13.58
CA MET A 60 25.29 16.86 -13.20
C MET A 60 26.19 16.57 -14.40
N ASP A 61 25.62 16.24 -15.55
CA ASP A 61 26.37 16.05 -16.80
C ASP A 61 26.89 17.38 -17.39
N ILE A 62 26.26 18.52 -17.10
CA ILE A 62 26.76 19.85 -17.46
C ILE A 62 27.93 20.29 -16.56
N ILE A 63 27.97 19.80 -15.31
CA ILE A 63 28.97 20.18 -14.30
C ILE A 63 30.23 19.29 -14.37
N LYS A 64 30.16 18.11 -15.00
CA LYS A 64 31.33 17.26 -15.31
C LYS A 64 32.19 17.86 -16.42
#